data_AF-A0A2T7QC17-F1
#
_entry.id   AF-A0A2T7QC17-F1
#
_cell.length_a   1.000
_cell.length_b   1.000
_cell.length_c   1.000
_cell.angle_alpha   90.00
_cell.angle_beta   90.00
_cell.angle_gamma   90.00
#
_symmetry.space_group_name_H-M   'P 1'
#
loop_
_entity.id
_entity.type
_entity.pdbx_description
1 polymer ?
#
loop_
_entity_poly.entity_id
_entity_poly.type
_entity_poly.pdbx_seq_one_letter_code
_entity_poly.pdbx_strand_id
1 'polypeptide(L)'
;MAEAMESSYYIAENKPVPAFSSPELDTLLINKSIREEKIATSIAPFYALECGIGVIMDKYEGTPFEWLQKITSSKLDSAQELILNRFANATWKVGQPFRSLDRITRHVFISAYFLPAEEIKKDYDHIMAAATKLTERMIDVKGGSVKEQLKRITELLQDRQFALEMASNSEASFYRSQRHTVPPPFLNSSEDTATQRKSALYEKIAINIAGFYALECGLSYFATAKNTIPSTLLKNITDDKISAEDKRIFERFANATWKAGQPFRGLDRITRNNFISFDLLSDAEIEKDWIQIKAAASKLIPLVN
;
A
#
# COMPACT_ATOMS: atom_id res chain seq x y z
N MET A 1 11.66 -12.16 -8.84
CA MET A 1 10.38 -11.42 -8.89
C MET A 1 10.60 -9.98 -9.30
N ALA A 2 11.36 -9.18 -8.52
CA ALA A 2 11.62 -7.76 -8.82
C ALA A 2 12.10 -7.47 -10.25
N GLU A 3 13.04 -8.27 -10.78
CA GLU A 3 13.50 -8.16 -12.18
C GLU A 3 12.37 -8.31 -13.21
N ALA A 4 11.47 -9.28 -13.01
CA ALA A 4 10.35 -9.48 -13.92
C ALA A 4 9.37 -8.30 -13.88
N MET A 5 9.18 -7.67 -12.70
CA MET A 5 8.30 -6.51 -12.54
C MET A 5 8.88 -5.23 -13.13
N GLU A 6 10.20 -5.05 -13.01
CA GLU A 6 10.88 -3.95 -13.70
C GLU A 6 10.75 -4.13 -15.21
N SER A 7 11.00 -5.34 -15.71
CA SER A 7 10.91 -5.66 -17.14
C SER A 7 9.50 -5.37 -17.69
N SER A 8 8.44 -5.77 -16.97
CA SER A 8 7.07 -5.53 -17.40
C SER A 8 6.71 -4.05 -17.45
N TYR A 9 7.25 -3.23 -16.54
CA TYR A 9 7.07 -1.78 -16.59
C TYR A 9 7.66 -1.17 -17.87
N TYR A 10 8.90 -1.53 -18.23
CA TYR A 10 9.53 -1.01 -19.45
C TYR A 10 8.84 -1.50 -20.72
N ILE A 11 8.40 -2.77 -20.75
CA ILE A 11 7.62 -3.32 -21.86
C ILE A 11 6.30 -2.56 -22.04
N ALA A 12 5.57 -2.30 -20.96
CA ALA A 12 4.32 -1.53 -20.98
C ALA A 12 4.50 -0.11 -21.54
N GLU A 13 5.64 0.49 -21.24
CA GLU A 13 6.01 1.83 -21.69
C GLU A 13 6.62 1.85 -23.11
N ASN A 14 6.65 0.69 -23.81
CA ASN A 14 7.33 0.51 -25.10
C ASN A 14 8.79 1.00 -25.08
N LYS A 15 9.50 0.73 -23.98
CA LYS A 15 10.90 1.12 -23.75
C LYS A 15 11.80 -0.12 -23.68
N PRO A 16 13.10 0.02 -24.03
CA PRO A 16 14.05 -1.07 -23.84
C PRO A 16 14.15 -1.45 -22.37
N VAL A 17 14.19 -2.75 -22.09
CA VAL A 17 14.37 -3.28 -20.74
C VAL A 17 15.84 -3.12 -20.34
N PRO A 18 16.18 -2.34 -19.29
CA PRO A 18 17.54 -2.24 -18.81
C PRO A 18 17.95 -3.53 -18.07
N ALA A 19 19.26 -3.75 -17.93
CA ALA A 19 19.76 -4.80 -17.05
C ALA A 19 19.31 -4.54 -15.59
N PHE A 20 18.85 -5.59 -14.91
CA PHE A 20 18.36 -5.43 -13.53
C PHE A 20 19.51 -5.12 -12.55
N SER A 21 20.66 -5.78 -12.72
CA SER A 21 21.87 -5.53 -11.93
C SER A 21 23.08 -5.21 -12.81
N SER A 22 24.09 -4.61 -12.18
CA SER A 22 25.42 -4.38 -12.75
C SER A 22 26.45 -4.42 -11.62
N PRO A 23 27.73 -4.73 -11.89
CA PRO A 23 28.77 -4.74 -10.85
C PRO A 23 28.87 -3.40 -10.07
N GLU A 24 28.58 -2.28 -10.75
CA GLU A 24 28.51 -0.97 -10.12
C GLU A 24 27.31 -0.88 -9.16
N LEU A 25 26.11 -1.26 -9.60
CA LEU A 25 24.91 -1.21 -8.77
C LEU A 25 25.01 -2.13 -7.53
N ASP A 26 25.66 -3.29 -7.68
CA ASP A 26 25.78 -4.30 -6.63
C ASP A 26 26.62 -3.80 -5.44
N THR A 27 27.52 -2.84 -5.67
CA THR A 27 28.41 -2.26 -4.65
C THR A 27 28.02 -0.83 -4.26
N LEU A 28 27.14 -0.18 -5.02
CA LEU A 28 26.72 1.19 -4.79
C LEU A 28 25.92 1.34 -3.49
N LEU A 29 26.34 2.30 -2.67
CA LEU A 29 25.61 2.75 -1.48
C LEU A 29 25.01 4.13 -1.71
N ILE A 30 23.76 4.32 -1.31
CA ILE A 30 23.05 5.60 -1.36
C ILE A 30 22.72 6.10 0.05
N ASN A 31 22.72 7.43 0.23
CA ASN A 31 22.31 8.06 1.48
C ASN A 31 20.78 8.25 1.49
N LYS A 32 20.14 7.88 2.59
CA LYS A 32 18.69 8.00 2.80
C LYS A 32 18.40 8.74 4.10
N SER A 33 17.42 9.64 4.07
CA SER A 33 16.96 10.34 5.28
C SER A 33 16.23 9.37 6.21
N ILE A 34 16.64 9.34 7.48
CA ILE A 34 15.95 8.53 8.50
C ILE A 34 14.53 9.07 8.73
N ARG A 35 14.37 10.40 8.76
CA ARG A 35 13.06 11.04 8.86
C ARG A 35 12.11 10.62 7.74
N GLU A 36 12.54 10.71 6.47
CA GLU A 36 11.67 10.33 5.35
C GLU A 36 11.30 8.85 5.38
N GLU A 37 12.25 7.97 5.73
CA GLU A 37 11.98 6.54 5.87
C GLU A 37 10.99 6.23 7.00
N LYS A 38 11.04 6.99 8.11
CA LYS A 38 10.10 6.87 9.22
C LYS A 38 8.70 7.34 8.81
N ILE A 39 8.59 8.47 8.10
CA ILE A 39 7.32 8.93 7.51
C ILE A 39 6.78 7.87 6.55
N ALA A 40 7.60 7.38 5.63
CA ALA A 40 7.23 6.38 4.63
C ALA A 40 6.70 5.08 5.26
N THR A 41 7.35 4.62 6.34
CA THR A 41 6.93 3.42 7.07
C THR A 41 5.57 3.63 7.74
N SER A 42 5.35 4.79 8.34
CA SER A 42 4.20 5.00 9.22
C SER A 42 2.96 5.57 8.51
N ILE A 43 3.09 6.14 7.30
CA ILE A 43 1.96 6.65 6.51
C ILE A 43 1.21 5.56 5.73
N ALA A 44 1.79 4.37 5.56
CA ALA A 44 1.23 3.27 4.78
C ALA A 44 -0.26 2.93 5.07
N PRO A 45 -0.78 3.02 6.32
CA PRO A 45 -2.19 2.78 6.60
C PRO A 45 -3.15 3.79 5.93
N PHE A 46 -2.71 5.03 5.68
CA PHE A 46 -3.53 6.02 4.97
C PHE A 46 -3.77 5.63 3.52
N TYR A 47 -2.73 5.14 2.83
CA TYR A 47 -2.87 4.68 1.44
C TYR A 47 -3.71 3.40 1.34
N ALA A 48 -3.58 2.51 2.34
CA ALA A 48 -4.45 1.34 2.46
C ALA A 48 -5.91 1.75 2.65
N LEU A 49 -6.17 2.70 3.55
CA LEU A 49 -7.50 3.21 3.84
C LEU A 49 -8.14 3.86 2.60
N GLU A 50 -7.41 4.69 1.86
CA GLU A 50 -7.93 5.37 0.67
C GLU A 50 -8.38 4.37 -0.39
N CYS A 51 -7.52 3.41 -0.75
CA CYS A 51 -7.87 2.38 -1.74
C CYS A 51 -8.95 1.43 -1.22
N GLY A 52 -8.92 1.07 0.06
CA GLY A 52 -9.88 0.16 0.69
C GLY A 52 -11.28 0.76 0.80
N ILE A 53 -11.42 2.04 1.16
CA ILE A 53 -12.70 2.76 1.12
C ILE A 53 -13.27 2.76 -0.29
N GLY A 54 -12.44 2.95 -1.31
CA GLY A 54 -12.89 2.89 -2.71
C GLY A 54 -13.53 1.55 -3.08
N VAL A 55 -12.97 0.42 -2.63
CA VAL A 55 -13.61 -0.91 -2.83
C VAL A 55 -14.96 -0.97 -2.13
N ILE A 56 -15.05 -0.46 -0.91
CA ILE A 56 -16.31 -0.48 -0.14
C ILE A 56 -17.35 0.42 -0.80
N MET A 57 -16.97 1.61 -1.28
CA MET A 57 -17.86 2.51 -2.01
C MET A 57 -18.39 1.89 -3.30
N ASP A 58 -17.54 1.23 -4.09
CA ASP A 58 -17.94 0.58 -5.34
C ASP A 58 -19.02 -0.51 -5.09
N LYS A 59 -18.98 -1.16 -3.92
CA LYS A 59 -19.87 -2.28 -3.59
C LYS A 59 -21.11 -1.91 -2.78
N TYR A 60 -20.99 -0.91 -1.90
CA TYR A 60 -22.00 -0.59 -0.89
C TYR A 60 -22.50 0.86 -0.97
N GLU A 61 -22.10 1.59 -2.00
CA GLU A 61 -22.40 3.01 -2.21
C GLU A 61 -21.92 3.89 -1.05
N GLY A 62 -22.32 5.17 -1.05
CA GLY A 62 -21.92 6.14 -0.03
C GLY A 62 -20.62 6.90 -0.35
N THR A 63 -20.31 7.86 0.50
CA THR A 63 -19.20 8.79 0.35
C THR A 63 -17.99 8.40 1.21
N PRO A 64 -16.77 8.85 0.87
CA PRO A 64 -15.60 8.60 1.70
C PRO A 64 -15.80 8.97 3.17
N PHE A 65 -16.42 10.14 3.45
CA PHE A 65 -16.65 10.61 4.81
C PHE A 65 -17.63 9.73 5.59
N GLU A 66 -18.69 9.22 4.96
CA GLU A 66 -19.62 8.28 5.62
C GLU A 66 -18.92 6.97 6.00
N TRP A 67 -18.04 6.46 5.14
CA TRP A 67 -17.24 5.26 5.44
C TRP A 67 -16.22 5.51 6.54
N LEU A 68 -15.59 6.68 6.57
CA LEU A 68 -14.73 7.08 7.69
C LEU A 68 -15.51 7.14 9.01
N GLN A 69 -16.73 7.66 9.01
CA GLN A 69 -17.60 7.64 10.20
C GLN A 69 -17.97 6.22 10.63
N LYS A 70 -18.26 5.33 9.69
CA LYS A 70 -18.55 3.92 10.01
C LYS A 70 -17.34 3.20 10.59
N ILE A 71 -16.14 3.44 10.06
CA ILE A 71 -14.88 2.91 10.62
C ILE A 71 -14.69 3.43 12.04
N THR A 72 -14.67 4.75 12.23
CA THR A 72 -14.40 5.40 13.53
C THR A 72 -15.45 5.10 14.61
N SER A 73 -16.65 4.66 14.21
CA SER A 73 -17.70 4.21 15.13
C SER A 73 -17.80 2.69 15.28
N SER A 74 -16.84 1.93 14.74
CA SER A 74 -16.80 0.47 14.76
C SER A 74 -18.07 -0.19 14.25
N LYS A 75 -18.61 0.32 13.14
CA LYS A 75 -19.86 -0.15 12.50
C LYS A 75 -19.63 -0.94 11.21
N LEU A 76 -18.41 -1.39 10.97
CA LEU A 76 -18.11 -2.23 9.81
C LEU A 76 -18.56 -3.67 10.06
N ASP A 77 -19.00 -4.33 8.99
CA ASP A 77 -19.17 -5.78 8.99
C ASP A 77 -17.84 -6.51 8.74
N SER A 78 -17.82 -7.83 8.94
CA SER A 78 -16.61 -8.63 8.80
C SER A 78 -16.02 -8.64 7.38
N ALA A 79 -16.84 -8.45 6.34
CA ALA A 79 -16.35 -8.40 4.96
C ALA A 79 -15.67 -7.05 4.65
N GLN A 80 -16.22 -5.97 5.19
CA GLN A 80 -15.64 -4.62 5.12
C GLN A 80 -14.33 -4.54 5.91
N GLU A 81 -14.28 -5.11 7.12
CA GLU A 81 -13.04 -5.20 7.89
C GLU A 81 -11.98 -6.05 7.18
N LEU A 82 -12.39 -7.19 6.61
CA LEU A 82 -11.48 -8.09 5.88
C LEU A 82 -10.76 -7.37 4.75
N ILE A 83 -11.46 -6.63 3.89
CA ILE A 83 -10.81 -5.95 2.76
C ILE A 83 -9.85 -4.85 3.24
N LEU A 84 -10.23 -4.05 4.25
CA LEU A 84 -9.35 -3.02 4.81
C LEU A 84 -8.08 -3.62 5.43
N ASN A 85 -8.20 -4.73 6.15
CA ASN A 85 -7.06 -5.45 6.71
C ASN A 85 -6.12 -5.97 5.62
N ARG A 86 -6.66 -6.46 4.49
CA ARG A 86 -5.82 -6.93 3.38
C ARG A 86 -5.05 -5.77 2.74
N PHE A 87 -5.65 -4.60 2.59
CA PHE A 87 -4.94 -3.40 2.12
C PHE A 87 -3.86 -2.95 3.09
N ALA A 88 -4.15 -2.91 4.39
CA ALA A 88 -3.16 -2.59 5.42
C ALA A 88 -1.98 -3.56 5.39
N ASN A 89 -2.25 -4.86 5.22
CA ASN A 89 -1.22 -5.87 5.09
C ASN A 89 -0.35 -5.65 3.84
N ALA A 90 -0.97 -5.33 2.70
CA ALA A 90 -0.25 -5.08 1.44
C ALA A 90 0.68 -3.87 1.56
N THR A 91 0.20 -2.75 2.10
CA THR A 91 1.02 -1.54 2.26
C THR A 91 2.08 -1.69 3.34
N TRP A 92 1.83 -2.50 4.37
CA TRP A 92 2.86 -2.88 5.34
C TRP A 92 3.96 -3.75 4.71
N LYS A 93 3.59 -4.74 3.89
CA LYS A 93 4.54 -5.67 3.24
C LYS A 93 5.49 -4.94 2.30
N VAL A 94 4.97 -4.06 1.45
CA VAL A 94 5.81 -3.32 0.48
C VAL A 94 6.84 -2.43 1.17
N GLY A 95 6.56 -1.93 2.38
CA GLY A 95 7.51 -1.13 3.16
C GLY A 95 8.64 -1.96 3.81
N GLN A 96 8.49 -3.28 3.99
CA GLN A 96 9.50 -4.06 4.72
C GLN A 96 10.84 -4.16 3.98
N PRO A 97 10.89 -4.48 2.67
CA PRO A 97 12.15 -4.55 1.92
C PRO A 97 12.92 -3.24 1.92
N PHE A 98 12.23 -2.09 1.88
CA PHE A 98 12.89 -0.79 1.99
C PHE A 98 13.63 -0.64 3.31
N ARG A 99 13.08 -1.13 4.41
CA ARG A 99 13.74 -1.06 5.72
C ARG A 99 14.96 -1.98 5.80
N SER A 100 14.80 -3.23 5.36
CA SER A 100 15.87 -4.21 5.14
C SER A 100 15.28 -5.45 4.46
N LEU A 101 16.02 -6.07 3.53
CA LEU A 101 15.59 -7.31 2.89
C LEU A 101 15.40 -8.45 3.90
N ASP A 102 16.17 -8.50 4.99
CA ASP A 102 16.03 -9.55 6.01
C ASP A 102 14.64 -9.56 6.65
N ARG A 103 13.90 -8.45 6.61
CA ARG A 103 12.56 -8.37 7.18
C ARG A 103 11.55 -9.28 6.50
N ILE A 104 11.80 -9.69 5.26
CA ILE A 104 10.91 -10.63 4.55
C ILE A 104 11.00 -12.06 5.12
N THR A 105 12.00 -12.33 5.97
CA THR A 105 12.19 -13.63 6.64
C THR A 105 11.48 -13.72 8.00
N ARG A 106 10.87 -12.63 8.46
CA ARG A 106 10.16 -12.61 9.74
C ARG A 106 8.97 -13.58 9.72
N HIS A 107 8.69 -14.22 10.84
CA HIS A 107 7.58 -15.17 10.97
C HIS A 107 6.19 -14.58 10.66
N VAL A 108 5.99 -13.27 10.87
CA VAL A 108 4.76 -12.55 10.49
C VAL A 108 4.76 -12.09 9.03
N PHE A 109 5.85 -12.26 8.28
CA PHE A 109 5.90 -11.95 6.86
C PHE A 109 5.39 -13.13 6.02
N ILE A 110 4.14 -13.52 6.29
CA ILE A 110 3.46 -14.63 5.64
C ILE A 110 2.11 -14.16 5.07
N SER A 111 1.38 -15.03 4.37
CA SER A 111 0.06 -14.68 3.86
C SER A 111 -0.89 -14.31 5.00
N ALA A 112 -1.70 -13.27 4.80
CA ALA A 112 -2.67 -12.82 5.79
C ALA A 112 -3.75 -13.87 6.11
N TYR A 113 -3.86 -14.90 5.27
CA TYR A 113 -4.66 -16.09 5.55
C TYR A 113 -4.16 -16.89 6.77
N PHE A 114 -2.84 -16.89 7.01
CA PHE A 114 -2.18 -17.63 8.09
C PHE A 114 -1.75 -16.74 9.26
N LEU A 115 -2.04 -15.43 9.20
CA LEU A 115 -1.68 -14.54 10.29
C LEU A 115 -2.54 -14.82 11.52
N PRO A 116 -1.96 -14.75 12.72
CA PRO A 116 -2.73 -14.87 13.94
C PRO A 116 -3.62 -13.64 14.14
N ALA A 117 -4.67 -13.78 14.94
CA ALA A 117 -5.72 -12.77 15.08
C ALA A 117 -5.18 -11.42 15.60
N GLU A 118 -4.15 -11.43 16.45
CA GLU A 118 -3.51 -10.23 16.96
C GLU A 118 -2.78 -9.42 15.87
N GLU A 119 -2.20 -10.09 14.87
CA GLU A 119 -1.54 -9.43 13.74
C GLU A 119 -2.59 -8.81 12.80
N ILE A 120 -3.71 -9.50 12.58
CA ILE A 120 -4.85 -8.95 11.83
C ILE A 120 -5.46 -7.76 12.56
N LYS A 121 -5.60 -7.85 13.89
CA LYS A 121 -6.11 -6.75 14.71
C LYS A 121 -5.21 -5.52 14.64
N LYS A 122 -3.90 -5.69 14.63
CA LYS A 122 -2.94 -4.59 14.48
C LYS A 122 -3.14 -3.85 13.16
N ASP A 123 -3.37 -4.58 12.06
CA ASP A 123 -3.67 -3.98 10.76
C ASP A 123 -4.95 -3.12 10.81
N TYR A 124 -5.99 -3.62 11.49
CA TYR A 124 -7.24 -2.86 11.68
C TYR A 124 -7.06 -1.62 12.57
N ASP A 125 -6.30 -1.74 13.65
CA ASP A 125 -6.04 -0.61 14.57
C ASP A 125 -5.28 0.53 13.85
N HIS A 126 -4.42 0.20 12.89
CA HIS A 126 -3.76 1.19 12.03
C HIS A 126 -4.74 1.85 11.04
N ILE A 127 -5.67 1.08 10.46
CA ILE A 127 -6.75 1.62 9.62
C ILE A 127 -7.63 2.58 10.43
N MET A 128 -8.01 2.20 11.65
CA MET A 128 -8.80 3.02 12.57
C MET A 128 -8.10 4.35 12.90
N ALA A 129 -6.79 4.29 13.17
CA ALA A 129 -5.99 5.47 13.45
C ALA A 129 -5.93 6.42 12.24
N ALA A 130 -5.70 5.87 11.05
CA ALA A 130 -5.71 6.65 9.81
C ALA A 130 -7.08 7.26 9.52
N ALA A 131 -8.16 6.49 9.73
CA ALA A 131 -9.52 6.95 9.50
C ALA A 131 -9.92 8.07 10.45
N THR A 132 -9.52 7.97 11.72
CA THR A 132 -9.73 9.04 12.71
C THR A 132 -9.05 10.33 12.25
N LYS A 133 -7.77 10.25 11.88
CA LYS A 133 -7.01 11.43 11.45
C LYS A 133 -7.52 12.03 10.15
N LEU A 134 -7.93 11.19 9.20
CA LEU A 134 -8.50 11.64 7.94
C LEU A 134 -9.88 12.30 8.14
N THR A 135 -10.72 11.77 9.04
CA THR A 135 -12.02 12.35 9.39
C THR A 135 -11.87 13.80 9.88
N GLU A 136 -10.89 14.07 10.74
CA GLU A 136 -10.60 15.44 11.23
C GLU A 136 -10.33 16.41 10.08
N ARG A 137 -9.69 15.94 9.01
CA ARG A 137 -9.23 16.77 7.88
C ARG A 137 -10.22 16.85 6.72
N MET A 138 -11.30 16.10 6.79
CA MET A 138 -12.39 16.09 5.81
C MET A 138 -13.67 16.74 6.33
N ILE A 139 -13.66 17.31 7.55
CA ILE A 139 -14.84 17.89 8.18
C ILE A 139 -15.47 19.02 7.35
N ASP A 140 -14.63 19.76 6.62
CA ASP A 140 -15.01 20.86 5.73
C ASP A 140 -15.77 20.40 4.48
N VAL A 141 -15.58 19.14 4.05
CA VAL A 141 -16.24 18.55 2.88
C VAL A 141 -17.26 17.46 3.22
N LYS A 142 -17.63 17.28 4.50
CA LYS A 142 -18.49 16.19 4.97
C LYS A 142 -19.85 16.06 4.27
N GLY A 143 -20.41 17.18 3.81
CA GLY A 143 -21.70 17.24 3.10
C GLY A 143 -21.54 17.34 1.57
N GLY A 144 -20.31 17.30 1.07
CA GLY A 144 -20.02 17.37 -0.35
C GLY A 144 -20.25 16.03 -1.06
N SER A 145 -20.28 16.10 -2.39
CA SER A 145 -20.33 14.94 -3.28
C SER A 145 -19.11 14.04 -3.13
N VAL A 146 -19.23 12.79 -3.60
CA VAL A 146 -18.10 11.84 -3.70
C VAL A 146 -16.89 12.48 -4.38
N LYS A 147 -17.09 13.19 -5.49
CA LYS A 147 -16.02 13.83 -6.26
C LYS A 147 -15.31 14.93 -5.47
N GLU A 148 -16.05 15.75 -4.73
CA GLU A 148 -15.46 16.80 -3.88
C GLU A 148 -14.64 16.20 -2.74
N GLN A 149 -15.16 15.14 -2.11
CA GLN A 149 -14.45 14.44 -1.05
C GLN A 149 -13.18 13.72 -1.55
N LEU A 150 -13.23 13.09 -2.73
CA LEU A 150 -12.04 12.48 -3.36
C LEU A 150 -10.99 13.52 -3.76
N LYS A 151 -11.41 14.70 -4.23
CA LYS A 151 -10.48 15.82 -4.47
C LYS A 151 -9.80 16.26 -3.17
N ARG A 152 -10.55 16.35 -2.07
CA ARG A 152 -9.99 16.68 -0.77
C ARG A 152 -8.97 15.64 -0.30
N ILE A 153 -9.29 14.35 -0.47
CA ILE A 153 -8.33 13.26 -0.18
C ILE A 153 -7.09 13.40 -1.06
N THR A 154 -7.24 13.77 -2.33
CA THR A 154 -6.12 14.01 -3.24
C THR A 154 -5.22 15.14 -2.75
N GLU A 155 -5.76 16.27 -2.33
CA GLU A 155 -4.97 17.36 -1.75
C GLU A 155 -4.16 16.88 -0.52
N LEU A 156 -4.80 16.09 0.34
CA LEU A 156 -4.16 15.52 1.53
C LEU A 156 -3.09 14.47 1.17
N LEU A 157 -3.31 13.64 0.15
CA LEU A 157 -2.32 12.68 -0.34
C LEU A 157 -1.02 13.36 -0.78
N GLN A 158 -1.11 14.58 -1.32
CA GLN A 158 0.02 15.35 -1.85
C GLN A 158 0.61 16.35 -0.83
N ASP A 159 0.01 16.49 0.35
CA ASP A 159 0.44 17.41 1.40
C ASP A 159 1.53 16.75 2.28
N ARG A 160 2.76 17.28 2.20
CA ARG A 160 3.91 16.79 2.98
C ARG A 160 3.76 17.00 4.49
N GLN A 161 3.09 18.08 4.90
CA GLN A 161 2.84 18.37 6.30
C GLN A 161 1.78 17.39 6.83
N PHE A 162 0.72 17.17 6.08
CA PHE A 162 -0.26 16.15 6.45
C PHE A 162 0.34 14.73 6.47
N ALA A 163 1.27 14.42 5.55
CA ALA A 163 1.97 13.15 5.56
C ALA A 163 2.73 12.91 6.88
N LEU A 164 3.41 13.94 7.39
CA LEU A 164 4.08 13.89 8.69
C LEU A 164 3.08 13.72 9.85
N GLU A 165 1.99 14.47 9.84
CA GLU A 165 0.94 14.38 10.88
C GLU A 165 0.28 13.00 10.92
N MET A 166 -0.03 12.44 9.75
CA MET A 166 -0.61 11.11 9.60
C MET A 166 0.38 10.04 10.10
N ALA A 167 1.63 10.09 9.66
CA ALA A 167 2.68 9.16 10.10
C ALA A 167 2.90 9.21 11.61
N SER A 168 2.94 10.40 12.20
CA SER A 168 3.07 10.59 13.65
C SER A 168 1.86 10.02 14.41
N ASN A 169 0.65 10.22 13.89
CA ASN A 169 -0.57 9.67 14.49
C ASN A 169 -0.59 8.14 14.45
N SER A 170 -0.24 7.56 13.30
CA SER A 170 -0.20 6.10 13.12
C SER A 170 0.83 5.43 14.03
N GLU A 171 2.04 5.99 14.15
CA GLU A 171 3.05 5.47 15.07
C GLU A 171 2.60 5.60 16.54
N ALA A 172 2.02 6.74 16.93
CA ALA A 172 1.49 6.91 18.28
C ALA A 172 0.40 5.88 18.61
N SER A 173 -0.47 5.55 17.65
CA SER A 173 -1.50 4.51 17.82
C SER A 173 -0.91 3.12 18.02
N PHE A 174 0.16 2.78 17.27
CA PHE A 174 0.90 1.52 17.44
C PHE A 174 1.50 1.36 18.84
N TYR A 175 2.06 2.42 19.41
CA TYR A 175 2.57 2.36 20.79
C TYR A 175 1.44 2.21 21.81
N ARG A 176 0.30 2.89 21.62
CA ARG A 176 -0.87 2.74 22.50
C ARG A 176 -1.45 1.33 22.46
N SER A 177 -1.52 0.70 21.28
CA SER A 177 -2.02 -0.69 21.16
C SER A 177 -1.12 -1.70 21.88
N GLN A 178 0.17 -1.41 21.99
CA GLN A 178 1.14 -2.15 22.82
C GLN A 178 1.10 -1.76 24.31
N ARG A 179 0.06 -1.06 24.77
CA ARG A 179 -0.15 -0.65 26.17
C ARG A 179 0.91 0.32 26.71
N HIS A 180 1.62 1.05 25.86
CA HIS A 180 2.41 2.19 26.32
C HIS A 180 1.48 3.35 26.69
N THR A 181 1.64 3.90 27.89
CA THR A 181 0.82 5.01 28.41
C THR A 181 1.12 6.34 27.73
N VAL A 182 2.37 6.54 27.29
CA VAL A 182 2.81 7.72 26.55
C VAL A 182 3.66 7.26 25.36
N PRO A 183 3.21 7.49 24.11
CA PRO A 183 4.03 7.22 22.94
C PRO A 183 5.30 8.08 22.94
N PRO A 184 6.46 7.54 22.49
CA PRO A 184 7.65 8.35 22.30
C PRO A 184 7.41 9.44 21.23
N PRO A 185 8.21 10.52 21.21
CA PRO A 185 8.20 11.47 20.11
C PRO A 185 8.40 10.79 18.76
N PHE A 186 7.64 11.20 17.75
CA PHE A 186 7.75 10.63 16.40
C PHE A 186 9.13 10.85 15.78
N LEU A 187 9.80 11.97 16.07
CA LEU A 187 11.21 12.17 15.71
C LEU A 187 11.92 12.72 16.94
N ASN A 188 13.09 12.17 17.26
CA ASN A 188 14.03 12.85 18.13
C ASN A 188 14.92 13.82 17.34
N SER A 189 15.67 14.68 18.05
CA SER A 189 16.49 15.72 17.42
C SER A 189 17.62 15.19 16.55
N SER A 190 18.12 13.97 16.79
CA SER A 190 19.15 13.36 15.94
C SER A 190 18.54 12.72 14.69
N GLU A 191 17.34 12.14 14.77
CA GLU A 191 16.64 11.51 13.63
C GLU A 191 16.22 12.51 12.54
N ASP A 192 15.93 13.76 12.89
CA ASP A 192 15.40 14.77 11.94
C ASP A 192 16.40 15.10 10.81
N THR A 193 17.70 15.04 11.10
CA THR A 193 18.77 15.35 10.13
C THR A 193 19.65 14.15 9.77
N ALA A 194 19.45 13.01 10.44
CA ALA A 194 20.28 11.84 10.23
C ALA A 194 20.02 11.17 8.87
N THR A 195 21.10 10.63 8.32
CA THR A 195 21.08 9.81 7.11
C THR A 195 21.68 8.44 7.38
N GLN A 196 21.21 7.43 6.65
CA GLN A 196 21.79 6.09 6.64
C GLN A 196 22.23 5.68 5.24
N ARG A 197 23.29 4.87 5.14
CA ARG A 197 23.74 4.27 3.88
C ARG A 197 23.00 2.98 3.61
N LYS A 198 22.46 2.82 2.40
CA LYS A 198 21.73 1.62 1.96
C LYS A 198 22.24 1.12 0.62
N SER A 199 22.13 -0.19 0.37
CA SER A 199 22.46 -0.79 -0.92
C SER A 199 21.48 -0.29 -2.00
N ALA A 200 22.01 0.25 -3.09
CA ALA A 200 21.21 0.67 -4.24
C ALA A 200 20.49 -0.52 -4.90
N LEU A 201 21.11 -1.71 -4.93
CA LEU A 201 20.47 -2.93 -5.41
C LEU A 201 19.27 -3.31 -4.53
N TYR A 202 19.38 -3.25 -3.20
CA TYR A 202 18.29 -3.61 -2.30
C TYR A 202 17.12 -2.63 -2.43
N GLU A 203 17.41 -1.35 -2.59
CA GLU A 203 16.40 -0.34 -2.90
C GLU A 203 15.72 -0.63 -4.25
N LYS A 204 16.49 -1.01 -5.28
CA LYS A 204 15.94 -1.40 -6.58
C LYS A 204 15.02 -2.63 -6.48
N ILE A 205 15.38 -3.61 -5.65
CA ILE A 205 14.53 -4.77 -5.34
C ILE A 205 13.24 -4.31 -4.65
N ALA A 206 13.34 -3.47 -3.62
CA ALA A 206 12.20 -2.97 -2.87
C ALA A 206 11.21 -2.17 -3.74
N ILE A 207 11.73 -1.33 -4.64
CA ILE A 207 10.93 -0.56 -5.61
C ILE A 207 10.11 -1.48 -6.51
N ASN A 208 10.70 -2.57 -6.98
CA ASN A 208 10.11 -3.39 -8.04
C ASN A 208 9.38 -4.63 -7.52
N ILE A 209 9.26 -4.85 -6.21
CA ILE A 209 8.52 -6.02 -5.67
C ILE A 209 7.08 -5.69 -5.24
N ALA A 210 6.66 -4.42 -5.32
CA ALA A 210 5.35 -3.95 -4.87
C ALA A 210 4.17 -4.73 -5.50
N GLY A 211 4.19 -4.91 -6.83
CA GLY A 211 3.14 -5.63 -7.57
C GLY A 211 2.97 -7.09 -7.13
N PHE A 212 4.04 -7.74 -6.66
CA PHE A 212 3.96 -9.08 -6.10
C PHE A 212 3.20 -9.12 -4.77
N TYR A 213 3.47 -8.18 -3.87
CA TYR A 213 2.74 -8.12 -2.60
C TYR A 213 1.29 -7.69 -2.78
N ALA A 214 1.01 -6.81 -3.75
CA ALA A 214 -0.35 -6.51 -4.16
C ALA A 214 -1.10 -7.76 -4.63
N LEU A 215 -0.49 -8.55 -5.52
CA LEU A 215 -1.06 -9.82 -5.98
C LEU A 215 -1.27 -10.79 -4.82
N GLU A 216 -0.26 -11.02 -3.97
CA GLU A 216 -0.36 -11.98 -2.87
C GLU A 216 -1.48 -11.61 -1.88
N CYS A 217 -1.56 -10.34 -1.47
CA CYS A 217 -2.63 -9.88 -0.57
C CYS A 217 -4.01 -9.94 -1.24
N GLY A 218 -4.11 -9.67 -2.55
CA GLY A 218 -5.34 -9.84 -3.32
C GLY A 218 -5.75 -11.32 -3.39
N LEU A 219 -4.83 -12.24 -3.71
CA LEU A 219 -5.10 -13.69 -3.69
C LEU A 219 -5.59 -14.14 -2.30
N SER A 220 -4.95 -13.65 -1.23
CA SER A 220 -5.36 -13.92 0.15
C SER A 220 -6.78 -13.40 0.44
N TYR A 221 -7.13 -12.21 -0.05
CA TYR A 221 -8.50 -11.69 0.05
C TYR A 221 -9.50 -12.61 -0.65
N PHE A 222 -9.26 -12.98 -1.91
CA PHE A 222 -10.18 -13.82 -2.68
C PHE A 222 -10.29 -15.25 -2.14
N ALA A 223 -9.21 -15.81 -1.60
CA ALA A 223 -9.24 -17.08 -0.91
C ALA A 223 -10.15 -17.04 0.33
N THR A 224 -10.10 -15.97 1.13
CA THR A 224 -10.94 -15.83 2.32
C THR A 224 -12.38 -15.43 1.99
N ALA A 225 -12.57 -14.42 1.15
CA ALA A 225 -13.88 -13.80 0.90
C ALA A 225 -14.75 -14.60 -0.08
N LYS A 226 -14.12 -15.29 -1.05
CA LYS A 226 -14.82 -16.00 -2.13
C LYS A 226 -14.48 -17.49 -2.21
N ASN A 227 -13.70 -18.03 -1.27
CA ASN A 227 -13.19 -19.41 -1.31
C ASN A 227 -12.50 -19.76 -2.65
N THR A 228 -11.88 -18.77 -3.30
CA THR A 228 -11.25 -18.96 -4.60
C THR A 228 -9.88 -19.58 -4.43
N ILE A 229 -9.59 -20.64 -5.20
CA ILE A 229 -8.28 -21.30 -5.18
C ILE A 229 -7.23 -20.38 -5.83
N PRO A 230 -6.11 -20.05 -5.16
CA PRO A 230 -5.12 -19.12 -5.68
C PRO A 230 -4.55 -19.49 -7.06
N SER A 231 -4.27 -20.76 -7.34
CA SER A 231 -3.77 -21.21 -8.65
C SER A 231 -4.78 -20.98 -9.77
N THR A 232 -6.08 -21.18 -9.50
CA THR A 232 -7.16 -20.89 -10.46
C THR A 232 -7.25 -19.39 -10.73
N LEU A 233 -7.17 -18.56 -9.67
CA LEU A 233 -7.22 -17.12 -9.83
C LEU A 233 -6.00 -16.56 -10.57
N LEU A 234 -4.80 -17.07 -10.27
CA LEU A 234 -3.58 -16.75 -11.02
C LEU A 234 -3.75 -17.05 -12.51
N LYS A 235 -4.28 -18.23 -12.87
CA LYS A 235 -4.56 -18.59 -14.26
C LYS A 235 -5.62 -17.67 -14.90
N ASN A 236 -6.66 -17.31 -14.17
CA ASN A 236 -7.69 -16.39 -14.67
C ASN A 236 -7.13 -14.98 -14.91
N ILE A 237 -6.19 -14.52 -14.06
CA ILE A 237 -5.48 -13.25 -14.27
C ILE A 237 -4.63 -13.31 -15.54
N THR A 238 -3.86 -14.38 -15.75
CA THR A 238 -2.99 -14.51 -16.92
C THR A 238 -3.78 -14.69 -18.22
N ASP A 239 -4.93 -15.37 -18.16
CA ASP A 239 -5.82 -15.62 -19.30
C ASP A 239 -6.81 -14.46 -19.58
N ASP A 240 -6.76 -13.36 -18.81
CA ASP A 240 -7.75 -12.25 -18.84
C ASP A 240 -9.21 -12.73 -18.69
N LYS A 241 -9.44 -13.70 -17.81
CA LYS A 241 -10.77 -14.29 -17.50
C LYS A 241 -11.35 -13.85 -16.16
N ILE A 242 -10.69 -12.91 -15.48
CA ILE A 242 -11.19 -12.31 -14.23
C ILE A 242 -12.34 -11.33 -14.53
N SER A 243 -13.31 -11.19 -13.62
CA SER A 243 -14.37 -10.20 -13.78
C SER A 243 -13.83 -8.77 -13.67
N ALA A 244 -14.53 -7.79 -14.24
CA ALA A 244 -14.13 -6.38 -14.14
C ALA A 244 -14.08 -5.88 -12.69
N GLU A 245 -15.04 -6.32 -11.85
CA GLU A 245 -15.07 -6.03 -10.41
C GLU A 245 -13.80 -6.56 -9.71
N ASP A 246 -13.45 -7.82 -9.98
CA ASP A 246 -12.31 -8.47 -9.31
C ASP A 246 -10.97 -7.94 -9.82
N LYS A 247 -10.89 -7.61 -11.12
CA LYS A 247 -9.76 -6.88 -11.71
C LYS A 247 -9.54 -5.55 -10.97
N ARG A 248 -10.60 -4.76 -10.77
CA ARG A 248 -10.52 -3.45 -10.11
C ARG A 248 -10.02 -3.53 -8.67
N ILE A 249 -10.33 -4.60 -7.95
CA ILE A 249 -9.78 -4.83 -6.60
C ILE A 249 -8.25 -5.03 -6.67
N PHE A 250 -7.75 -5.83 -7.62
CA PHE A 250 -6.30 -6.02 -7.80
C PHE A 250 -5.58 -4.74 -8.23
N GLU A 251 -6.19 -3.94 -9.11
CA GLU A 251 -5.66 -2.63 -9.51
C GLU A 251 -5.51 -1.70 -8.30
N ARG A 252 -6.50 -1.66 -7.41
CA ARG A 252 -6.41 -0.90 -6.16
C ARG A 252 -5.30 -1.42 -5.25
N PHE A 253 -5.09 -2.74 -5.14
CA PHE A 253 -3.96 -3.29 -4.37
C PHE A 253 -2.61 -2.85 -4.94
N ALA A 254 -2.46 -2.90 -6.27
CA ALA A 254 -1.26 -2.40 -6.93
C ALA A 254 -1.08 -0.90 -6.68
N ASN A 255 -2.14 -0.11 -6.77
CA ASN A 255 -2.09 1.32 -6.50
C ASN A 255 -1.70 1.66 -5.06
N ALA A 256 -2.30 0.98 -4.08
CA ALA A 256 -2.02 1.16 -2.66
C ALA A 256 -0.56 0.85 -2.33
N THR A 257 -0.04 -0.27 -2.87
CA THR A 257 1.36 -0.67 -2.67
C THR A 257 2.33 0.25 -3.41
N TRP A 258 1.99 0.73 -4.61
CA TRP A 258 2.76 1.73 -5.33
C TRP A 258 2.84 3.05 -4.56
N LYS A 259 1.71 3.54 -4.04
CA LYS A 259 1.64 4.74 -3.19
C LYS A 259 2.51 4.58 -1.94
N ALA A 260 2.37 3.46 -1.23
CA ALA A 260 3.17 3.16 -0.03
C ALA A 260 4.68 3.05 -0.30
N GLY A 261 5.08 2.64 -1.51
CA GLY A 261 6.47 2.61 -1.93
C GLY A 261 7.05 3.98 -2.35
N GLN A 262 6.24 4.98 -2.72
CA GLN A 262 6.77 6.25 -3.23
C GLN A 262 7.56 7.06 -2.19
N PRO A 263 7.07 7.26 -0.95
CA PRO A 263 7.79 8.08 0.03
C PRO A 263 9.17 7.53 0.39
N PHE A 264 9.36 6.21 0.35
CA PHE A 264 10.69 5.60 0.54
C PHE A 264 11.70 6.05 -0.52
N ARG A 265 11.24 6.43 -1.70
CA ARG A 265 12.08 6.89 -2.82
C ARG A 265 12.32 8.41 -2.79
N GLY A 266 11.78 9.11 -1.80
CA GLY A 266 11.80 10.56 -1.64
C GLY A 266 10.41 11.09 -1.35
N LEU A 267 10.25 11.88 -0.29
CA LEU A 267 8.92 12.39 0.11
C LEU A 267 8.34 13.36 -0.92
N ASP A 268 9.18 13.98 -1.76
CA ASP A 268 8.76 14.82 -2.87
C ASP A 268 7.87 14.08 -3.88
N ARG A 269 7.99 12.75 -3.99
CA ARG A 269 7.23 11.96 -4.96
C ARG A 269 5.73 11.93 -4.72
N ILE A 270 5.27 12.26 -3.52
CA ILE A 270 3.84 12.37 -3.24
C ILE A 270 3.22 13.56 -3.98
N THR A 271 4.00 14.52 -4.49
CA THR A 271 3.47 15.68 -5.23
C THR A 271 3.39 15.45 -6.73
N ARG A 272 3.53 14.20 -7.19
CA ARG A 272 3.40 13.84 -8.61
C ARG A 272 1.94 13.92 -9.05
N ASN A 273 1.70 14.28 -10.30
CA ASN A 273 0.36 14.45 -10.85
C ASN A 273 -0.53 13.19 -10.78
N ASN A 274 0.08 12.00 -10.77
CA ASN A 274 -0.63 10.72 -10.64
C ASN A 274 -0.69 10.19 -9.20
N PHE A 275 -0.13 10.91 -8.22
CA PHE A 275 -0.29 10.60 -6.80
C PHE A 275 -1.60 11.22 -6.29
N ILE A 276 -2.72 10.69 -6.77
CA ILE A 276 -4.07 11.18 -6.49
C ILE A 276 -4.96 10.00 -6.04
N SER A 277 -6.20 10.28 -5.64
CA SER A 277 -7.15 9.23 -5.31
C SER A 277 -7.35 8.27 -6.48
N PHE A 278 -7.42 6.96 -6.21
CA PHE A 278 -7.52 5.92 -7.25
C PHE A 278 -8.69 6.19 -8.20
N ASP A 279 -9.85 6.55 -7.64
CA ASP A 279 -11.08 6.84 -8.37
C ASP A 279 -11.04 8.11 -9.22
N LEU A 280 -9.95 8.88 -9.17
CA LEU A 280 -9.70 10.04 -10.02
C LEU A 280 -8.58 9.80 -11.04
N LEU A 281 -7.95 8.61 -11.04
CA LEU A 281 -6.94 8.25 -12.03
C LEU A 281 -7.56 8.06 -13.41
N SER A 282 -6.77 8.33 -14.45
CA SER A 282 -7.12 7.95 -15.82
C SER A 282 -6.98 6.44 -16.01
N ASP A 283 -7.77 5.87 -16.92
CA ASP A 283 -7.68 4.45 -17.28
C ASP A 283 -6.26 4.00 -17.67
N ALA A 284 -5.47 4.87 -18.31
CA ALA A 284 -4.09 4.58 -18.66
C ALA A 284 -3.16 4.41 -17.45
N GLU A 285 -3.43 5.09 -16.34
CA GLU A 285 -2.67 4.92 -15.09
C GLU A 285 -3.13 3.67 -14.35
N ILE A 286 -4.44 3.39 -14.36
CA ILE A 286 -5.02 2.16 -13.77
C ILE A 286 -4.52 0.91 -14.52
N GLU A 287 -4.41 0.96 -15.84
CA GLU A 287 -3.91 -0.18 -16.62
C GLU A 287 -2.44 -0.51 -16.30
N LYS A 288 -1.62 0.47 -15.87
CA LYS A 288 -0.26 0.20 -15.38
C LYS A 288 -0.29 -0.66 -14.11
N ASP A 289 -1.24 -0.40 -13.21
CA ASP A 289 -1.47 -1.22 -12.01
C ASP A 289 -1.85 -2.65 -12.40
N TRP A 290 -2.74 -2.83 -13.38
CA TRP A 290 -3.11 -4.16 -13.90
C TRP A 290 -1.93 -4.92 -14.52
N ILE A 291 -1.10 -4.24 -15.32
CA ILE A 291 0.08 -4.86 -15.94
C ILE A 291 1.05 -5.41 -14.88
N GLN A 292 1.24 -4.69 -13.78
CA GLN A 292 2.08 -5.17 -12.65
C GLN A 292 1.50 -6.44 -12.02
N ILE A 293 0.17 -6.49 -11.82
CA ILE A 293 -0.51 -7.68 -11.31
C ILE A 293 -0.35 -8.87 -12.25
N LYS A 294 -0.59 -8.67 -13.55
CA LYS A 294 -0.42 -9.74 -14.56
C LYS A 294 1.01 -10.25 -14.61
N ALA A 295 2.00 -9.37 -14.60
CA ALA A 295 3.40 -9.76 -14.62
C ALA A 295 3.75 -10.61 -13.39
N ALA A 296 3.29 -10.22 -12.19
CA ALA A 296 3.48 -10.99 -10.97
C ALA A 296 2.81 -12.37 -11.08
N ALA A 297 1.59 -12.43 -11.61
CA ALA A 297 0.83 -13.66 -11.76
C ALA A 297 1.50 -14.62 -12.76
N SER A 298 1.94 -14.11 -13.91
CA SER A 298 2.69 -14.88 -14.91
C SER A 298 3.99 -15.47 -14.35
N LYS A 299 4.65 -14.77 -13.42
CA LYS A 299 5.87 -15.27 -12.78
C LYS A 299 5.58 -16.34 -11.71
N LEU A 300 4.42 -16.27 -11.05
CA LEU A 300 4.04 -17.20 -9.98
C LEU A 300 3.37 -18.48 -10.48
N ILE A 301 2.52 -18.41 -11.52
CA ILE A 301 1.73 -19.56 -11.96
C ILE A 301 2.56 -20.84 -12.22
N PRO A 302 3.79 -20.80 -12.78
CA PRO A 302 4.58 -22.00 -12.99
C PRO A 302 5.11 -22.65 -11.70
N LEU A 303 5.07 -21.94 -10.57
CA LEU A 303 5.61 -22.39 -9.28
C LEU A 303 4.55 -23.02 -8.36
N VAL A 304 3.27 -22.95 -8.75
CA VAL A 304 2.13 -23.41 -7.95
C VAL A 304 1.33 -24.52 -8.64
N ASN A 305 1.86 -25.05 -9.74
CA ASN A 305 1.31 -26.19 -10.48
C ASN A 305 1.84 -27.52 -9.95
#